data_AF-A0A445MCX8-F1
#
_entry.id   AF-A0A445MCX8-F1
#
_cell.length_a   1.000
_cell.length_b   1.000
_cell.length_c   1.000
_cell.angle_alpha   90.00
_cell.angle_beta   90.00
_cell.angle_gamma   90.00
#
_symmetry.space_group_name_H-M   'P 1'
#
loop_
_entity.id
_entity.type
_entity.pdbx_description
1 polymer ?
#
loop_
_entity_poly.entity_id
_entity_poly.type
_entity_poly.pdbx_seq_one_letter_code
_entity_poly.pdbx_strand_id
1 'polypeptide(L)'
;DWVCNLLQYVLLYIEEGCDPVNKLYYCDLSSLSNGLESFKGSNGMLPFVKLVDSFEARYTLVANDDSEFTLLTNKEAPRYKLVRVDLKKPALWSDILPEDEKDVLESADAVNSNQILVCYLSDVKHVLQIRDLKTGNLLHRLPLDVGSVSGISGRREDSEIFISFTSFLTPGIIYRCNLASEVPEMKIFREISVPGFDRTDFEVKQVFVSSKDGTKIPMFIVSKKNIELNGSNPVLLYGYGGFNISLPPSFSVARLVLARNLGCIFCIANIRGGGEYGEEWHKAGSLSKKQNCFDDFISAAEFLVSNDYTKPERLCIEGGSNGGLLVAACMNQVTLIYIDLKVVMAASGPFRVFLISALCSNMYGLVLRYSPLHNVKRPWEKSSDQSCQYPSTMLLTADHDDRVVPLHSLKLLAVSFPFIQLKVVRVQTLQPVAFS
;
A
#
# COMPACT_ATOMS: atom_id res chain seq x y z
N ASP A 1 18.85 -10.96 -8.64
CA ASP A 1 19.24 -12.32 -8.24
C ASP A 1 18.08 -13.11 -7.66
N TRP A 2 17.17 -13.59 -8.52
CA TRP A 2 16.11 -14.55 -8.16
C TRP A 2 16.00 -15.54 -9.32
N VAL A 3 16.78 -16.62 -9.26
CA VAL A 3 16.78 -17.69 -10.28
C VAL A 3 16.63 -19.01 -9.54
N CYS A 4 15.40 -19.52 -9.43
CA CYS A 4 15.08 -20.86 -8.91
C CYS A 4 14.52 -21.67 -10.08
N ASN A 5 15.23 -22.70 -10.55
CA ASN A 5 14.87 -23.54 -11.73
C ASN A 5 14.43 -22.78 -13.02
N LEU A 6 14.49 -21.45 -13.01
CA LEU A 6 14.25 -20.48 -14.08
C LEU A 6 15.38 -20.42 -15.11
N LEU A 7 16.34 -21.33 -15.04
CA LEU A 7 17.44 -21.39 -16.01
C LEU A 7 16.95 -21.68 -17.43
N GLN A 8 15.71 -22.16 -17.59
CA GLN A 8 15.11 -22.39 -18.91
C GLN A 8 14.39 -21.18 -19.49
N TYR A 9 13.73 -20.33 -18.70
CA TYR A 9 12.86 -19.28 -19.24
C TYR A 9 13.25 -17.88 -18.76
N VAL A 10 13.38 -16.96 -19.71
CA VAL A 10 13.37 -15.50 -19.43
C VAL A 10 11.95 -15.00 -19.57
N LEU A 11 11.43 -14.36 -18.53
CA LEU A 11 10.12 -13.71 -18.57
C LEU A 11 10.26 -12.20 -18.74
N LEU A 12 9.44 -11.64 -19.61
CA LEU A 12 9.32 -10.20 -19.82
C LEU A 12 7.89 -9.78 -19.46
N TYR A 13 7.80 -9.03 -18.35
CA TYR A 13 6.60 -8.33 -17.95
C TYR A 13 6.65 -6.93 -18.56
N ILE A 14 5.60 -6.58 -19.32
CA ILE A 14 5.47 -5.22 -19.88
C ILE A 14 4.30 -4.58 -19.16
N GLU A 15 4.53 -3.42 -18.56
CA GLU A 15 3.55 -2.65 -17.81
C GLU A 15 3.31 -1.30 -18.50
N GLU A 16 2.09 -0.79 -18.39
CA GLU A 16 1.72 0.55 -18.89
C GLU A 16 0.96 1.30 -17.78
N GLY A 17 1.52 2.42 -17.33
CA GLY A 17 0.92 3.20 -16.25
C GLY A 17 1.12 2.57 -14.87
N CYS A 18 0.10 2.65 -14.01
CA CYS A 18 0.15 2.16 -12.62
C CYS A 18 -1.00 1.21 -12.28
N ASP A 19 -1.84 0.85 -13.26
CA ASP A 19 -2.87 -0.15 -13.04
C ASP A 19 -2.20 -1.52 -12.87
N PRO A 20 -2.74 -2.42 -12.02
CA PRO A 20 -2.17 -3.75 -11.83
C PRO A 20 -2.53 -4.63 -13.03
N VAL A 21 -1.91 -4.35 -14.18
CA VAL A 21 -2.05 -5.06 -15.45
C VAL A 21 -0.70 -5.16 -16.13
N ASN A 22 -0.45 -6.28 -16.80
CA ASN A 22 0.79 -6.45 -17.56
C ASN A 22 0.59 -7.43 -18.72
N LYS A 23 1.38 -7.24 -19.78
CA LYS A 23 1.64 -8.32 -20.74
C LYS A 23 2.63 -9.30 -20.13
N LEU A 24 2.61 -10.54 -20.61
CA LEU A 24 3.54 -11.59 -20.18
C LEU A 24 4.09 -12.30 -21.40
N TYR A 25 5.37 -12.09 -21.66
CA TYR A 25 6.11 -12.80 -22.70
C TYR A 25 7.16 -13.71 -22.07
N TYR A 26 7.55 -14.77 -22.78
CA TYR A 26 8.61 -15.67 -22.33
C TYR A 26 9.57 -16.01 -23.48
N CYS A 27 10.81 -16.33 -23.15
CA CYS A 27 11.81 -16.85 -24.07
C CYS A 27 12.44 -18.10 -23.47
N ASP A 28 12.40 -19.22 -24.19
CA ASP A 28 13.06 -20.46 -23.78
C ASP A 28 14.55 -20.40 -24.14
N LEU A 29 15.40 -20.22 -23.12
CA LEU A 29 16.85 -20.17 -23.25
C LEU A 29 17.45 -21.49 -23.74
N SER A 30 16.81 -22.63 -23.47
CA SER A 30 17.29 -23.93 -23.95
C SER A 30 17.14 -24.09 -25.47
N SER A 31 16.26 -23.29 -26.09
CA SER A 31 16.07 -23.24 -27.54
C SER A 31 17.16 -22.44 -28.29
N LEU A 32 18.01 -21.71 -27.56
CA LEU A 32 19.06 -20.87 -28.14
C LEU A 32 20.34 -21.68 -28.37
N SER A 33 20.78 -21.77 -29.63
CA SER A 33 21.88 -22.65 -30.05
C SER A 33 23.23 -22.43 -29.32
N ASN A 34 23.58 -21.18 -28.98
CA ASN A 34 24.75 -20.84 -28.14
C ASN A 34 24.34 -19.99 -26.92
N GLY A 35 23.13 -20.18 -26.40
CA GLY A 35 22.60 -19.36 -25.31
C GLY A 35 22.52 -17.87 -25.65
N LEU A 36 22.74 -17.01 -24.65
CA LEU A 36 22.71 -15.56 -24.83
C LEU A 36 23.91 -15.00 -25.62
N GLU A 37 25.01 -15.76 -25.77
CA GLU A 37 26.18 -15.31 -26.55
C GLU A 37 25.83 -15.12 -28.03
N SER A 38 24.82 -15.83 -28.56
CA SER A 38 24.30 -15.60 -29.92
C SER A 38 23.82 -14.16 -30.17
N PHE A 39 23.55 -13.38 -29.12
CA PHE A 39 23.04 -12.01 -29.23
C PHE A 39 24.09 -10.94 -28.91
N LYS A 40 25.31 -11.35 -28.53
CA LYS A 40 26.37 -10.42 -28.13
C LYS A 40 26.84 -9.57 -29.31
N GLY A 41 26.78 -8.25 -29.16
CA GLY A 41 27.11 -7.30 -30.25
C GLY A 41 26.03 -7.19 -31.33
N SER A 42 24.91 -7.89 -31.18
CA SER A 42 23.73 -7.72 -32.04
C SER A 42 22.75 -6.72 -31.42
N ASN A 43 22.01 -5.99 -32.26
CA ASN A 43 20.85 -5.20 -31.84
C ASN A 43 19.55 -6.03 -31.87
N GLY A 44 19.66 -7.36 -31.95
CA GLY A 44 18.52 -8.26 -32.05
C GLY A 44 17.81 -8.46 -30.70
N MET A 45 16.48 -8.48 -30.72
CA MET A 45 15.70 -8.87 -29.54
C MET A 45 15.76 -10.39 -29.34
N LEU A 46 15.70 -10.84 -28.09
CA LEU A 46 15.46 -12.25 -27.79
C LEU A 46 14.12 -12.69 -28.43
N PRO A 47 14.01 -13.95 -28.91
CA PRO A 47 12.81 -14.45 -29.58
C PRO A 47 11.70 -14.73 -28.55
N PHE A 48 11.08 -13.66 -28.04
CA PHE A 48 9.99 -13.73 -27.08
C PHE A 48 8.71 -14.27 -27.74
N VAL A 49 8.11 -15.27 -27.10
CA VAL A 49 6.75 -15.73 -27.37
C VAL A 49 5.79 -14.96 -26.48
N LYS A 50 4.70 -14.47 -27.08
CA LYS A 50 3.71 -13.65 -26.38
C LYS A 50 2.61 -14.52 -25.78
N LEU A 51 2.73 -14.85 -24.49
CA LEU A 51 1.69 -15.63 -23.79
C LEU A 51 0.45 -14.77 -23.54
N VAL A 52 0.63 -13.53 -23.11
CA VAL A 52 -0.42 -12.52 -22.96
C VAL A 52 0.04 -11.23 -23.63
N ASP A 53 -0.70 -10.74 -24.64
CA ASP A 53 -0.38 -9.53 -25.43
C ASP A 53 -1.39 -8.38 -25.25
N SER A 54 -2.08 -8.34 -24.11
CA SER A 54 -3.03 -7.28 -23.73
C SER A 54 -2.83 -6.82 -22.28
N PHE A 55 -3.25 -5.60 -21.97
CA PHE A 55 -3.24 -5.02 -20.61
C PHE A 55 -4.59 -5.23 -19.94
N GLU A 56 -5.02 -6.49 -19.79
CA GLU A 56 -6.35 -6.83 -19.27
C GLU A 56 -6.36 -7.22 -17.79
N ALA A 57 -5.23 -7.73 -17.30
CA ALA A 57 -5.07 -8.28 -15.97
C ALA A 57 -3.58 -8.34 -15.61
N ARG A 58 -3.29 -8.54 -14.33
CA ARG A 58 -1.96 -8.85 -13.82
C ARG A 58 -1.67 -10.33 -14.00
N TYR A 59 -0.43 -10.65 -14.32
CA TYR A 59 0.09 -12.02 -14.38
C TYR A 59 1.49 -12.03 -13.78
N THR A 60 1.69 -12.77 -12.70
CA THR A 60 3.00 -12.92 -12.02
C THR A 60 3.31 -14.39 -11.85
N LEU A 61 4.52 -14.83 -12.20
CA LEU A 61 4.93 -16.23 -12.06
C LEU A 61 5.15 -16.57 -10.58
N VAL A 62 4.52 -17.65 -10.13
CA VAL A 62 4.71 -18.24 -8.80
C VAL A 62 5.63 -19.45 -8.89
N ALA A 63 5.39 -20.33 -9.87
CA ALA A 63 6.20 -21.52 -10.11
C ALA A 63 6.04 -22.01 -11.56
N ASN A 64 6.95 -22.86 -12.01
CA ASN A 64 6.73 -23.69 -13.18
C ASN A 64 7.27 -25.11 -12.99
N ASP A 65 6.57 -26.08 -13.58
CA ASP A 65 7.02 -27.46 -13.77
C ASP A 65 7.19 -27.69 -15.28
N ASP A 66 8.45 -27.68 -15.75
CA ASP A 66 8.77 -27.61 -17.18
C ASP A 66 8.01 -26.46 -17.87
N SER A 67 7.10 -26.79 -18.80
CA SER A 67 6.27 -25.85 -19.55
C SER A 67 4.96 -25.48 -18.85
N GLU A 68 4.65 -26.04 -17.68
CA GLU A 68 3.42 -25.75 -16.94
C GLU A 68 3.67 -24.62 -15.94
N PHE A 69 3.08 -23.46 -16.19
CA PHE A 69 3.25 -22.26 -15.36
C PHE A 69 2.09 -22.13 -14.37
N THR A 70 2.41 -21.81 -13.12
CA THR A 70 1.47 -21.37 -12.09
C THR A 70 1.60 -19.86 -11.92
N LEU A 71 0.51 -19.13 -12.13
CA LEU A 71 0.48 -17.66 -12.19
C LEU A 71 -0.50 -17.09 -11.17
N LEU A 72 -0.10 -16.04 -10.47
CA LEU A 72 -0.99 -15.15 -9.71
C LEU A 72 -1.62 -14.14 -10.67
N THR A 73 -2.95 -14.01 -10.65
CA THR A 73 -3.68 -13.12 -11.56
C THR A 73 -4.94 -12.52 -10.94
N ASN A 74 -5.33 -11.33 -11.40
CA ASN A 74 -6.64 -10.71 -11.13
C ASN A 74 -7.62 -10.83 -12.31
N LYS A 75 -7.30 -11.65 -13.33
CA LYS A 75 -8.18 -11.88 -14.48
C LYS A 75 -9.51 -12.47 -14.00
N GLU A 76 -10.58 -11.68 -14.14
CA GLU A 76 -11.94 -12.03 -13.68
C GLU A 76 -11.99 -12.38 -12.19
N ALA A 77 -11.05 -11.86 -11.40
CA ALA A 77 -10.90 -12.14 -9.98
C ALA A 77 -10.32 -10.90 -9.26
N PRO A 78 -11.14 -9.89 -8.89
CA PRO A 78 -10.65 -8.65 -8.27
C PRO A 78 -9.84 -8.84 -6.99
N ARG A 79 -10.02 -9.95 -6.25
CA ARG A 79 -9.25 -10.35 -5.07
C ARG A 79 -8.13 -11.36 -5.36
N TYR A 80 -7.81 -11.53 -6.64
CA TYR A 80 -6.75 -12.39 -7.16
C TYR A 80 -6.98 -13.89 -6.94
N LYS A 81 -6.35 -14.69 -7.80
CA LYS A 81 -6.40 -16.17 -7.79
C LYS A 81 -5.11 -16.76 -8.36
N LEU A 82 -4.91 -18.06 -8.18
CA LEU A 82 -3.83 -18.80 -8.86
C LEU A 82 -4.38 -19.64 -10.00
N VAL A 83 -3.76 -19.51 -11.17
CA VAL A 83 -4.12 -20.24 -12.39
C VAL A 83 -2.93 -21.02 -12.94
N ARG A 84 -3.22 -22.04 -13.75
CA ARG A 84 -2.26 -22.89 -14.44
C ARG A 84 -2.41 -22.78 -15.94
N VAL A 85 -1.29 -22.73 -16.66
CA VAL A 85 -1.25 -22.78 -18.13
C VAL A 85 -0.04 -23.59 -18.59
N ASP A 86 -0.24 -24.52 -19.52
CA ASP A 86 0.86 -25.18 -20.22
C ASP A 86 1.25 -24.35 -21.45
N LEU A 87 2.51 -23.93 -21.55
CA LEU A 87 3.02 -23.15 -22.68
C LEU A 87 2.91 -23.89 -24.01
N LYS A 88 2.79 -25.22 -24.01
CA LYS A 88 2.52 -26.03 -25.21
C LYS A 88 1.04 -25.97 -25.65
N LYS A 89 0.14 -25.58 -24.74
CA LYS A 89 -1.31 -25.45 -24.96
C LYS A 89 -1.83 -24.13 -24.34
N PRO A 90 -1.34 -22.97 -24.79
CA PRO A 90 -1.55 -21.68 -24.11
C PRO A 90 -3.00 -21.16 -24.12
N ALA A 91 -3.91 -21.84 -24.83
CA ALA A 91 -5.34 -21.55 -24.83
C ALA A 91 -6.09 -22.17 -23.64
N LEU A 92 -5.49 -23.12 -22.92
CA LEU A 92 -6.13 -23.85 -21.83
C LEU A 92 -5.60 -23.38 -20.48
N TRP A 93 -6.43 -22.62 -19.77
CA TRP A 93 -6.15 -22.11 -18.42
C TRP A 93 -7.06 -22.79 -17.42
N SER A 94 -6.57 -23.06 -16.22
CA SER A 94 -7.36 -23.67 -15.15
C SER A 94 -7.04 -23.04 -13.80
N ASP A 95 -8.05 -22.86 -12.96
CA ASP A 95 -7.86 -22.34 -11.61
C ASP A 95 -7.26 -23.45 -10.72
N ILE A 96 -6.18 -23.14 -10.01
CA ILE A 96 -5.60 -24.00 -8.95
C ILE A 96 -6.13 -23.56 -7.59
N LEU A 97 -6.15 -22.25 -7.36
CA LEU A 97 -6.69 -21.63 -6.15
C LEU A 97 -7.66 -20.55 -6.62
N PRO A 98 -8.98 -20.78 -6.55
CA PRO A 98 -9.96 -19.80 -6.99
C PRO A 98 -9.90 -18.53 -6.13
N GLU A 99 -10.52 -17.46 -6.64
CA GLU A 99 -10.68 -16.21 -5.88
C GLU A 99 -11.40 -16.47 -4.56
N ASP A 100 -10.90 -15.88 -3.47
CA ASP A 100 -11.60 -15.93 -2.19
C ASP A 100 -12.82 -14.98 -2.20
N GLU A 101 -13.87 -15.30 -1.45
CA GLU A 101 -15.08 -14.49 -1.41
C GLU A 101 -14.85 -13.13 -0.75
N LYS A 102 -13.84 -12.99 0.13
CA LYS A 102 -13.63 -11.81 0.95
C LYS A 102 -12.18 -11.31 0.95
N ASP A 103 -11.23 -12.23 1.06
CA ASP A 103 -9.84 -11.88 1.32
C ASP A 103 -9.05 -11.66 0.02
N VAL A 104 -8.12 -10.69 0.01
CA VAL A 104 -7.26 -10.42 -1.15
C VAL A 104 -6.04 -11.32 -1.10
N LEU A 105 -5.77 -12.09 -2.15
CA LEU A 105 -4.51 -12.82 -2.30
C LEU A 105 -3.40 -11.87 -2.74
N GLU A 106 -2.56 -11.40 -1.81
CA GLU A 106 -1.50 -10.42 -2.07
C GLU A 106 -0.23 -11.05 -2.65
N SER A 107 0.15 -12.24 -2.16
CA SER A 107 1.32 -12.96 -2.65
C SER A 107 1.17 -14.48 -2.59
N ALA A 108 1.95 -15.15 -3.41
CA ALA A 108 2.08 -16.60 -3.43
C ALA A 108 3.53 -16.96 -3.78
N ASP A 109 4.17 -17.74 -2.91
CA ASP A 109 5.57 -18.11 -3.00
C ASP A 109 5.70 -19.63 -3.00
N ALA A 110 6.29 -20.22 -4.04
CA ALA A 110 6.55 -21.65 -4.09
C ALA A 110 7.70 -22.01 -3.14
N VAL A 111 7.47 -23.00 -2.28
CA VAL A 111 8.38 -23.39 -1.18
C VAL A 111 8.32 -24.90 -0.98
N ASN A 112 9.35 -25.46 -0.32
CA ASN A 112 9.38 -26.88 0.07
C ASN A 112 8.97 -27.87 -1.05
N SER A 113 9.55 -27.65 -2.23
CA SER A 113 9.33 -28.31 -3.52
C SER A 113 7.91 -28.22 -4.08
N ASN A 114 6.92 -28.72 -3.35
CA ASN A 114 5.53 -28.92 -3.82
C ASN A 114 4.51 -28.15 -2.98
N GLN A 115 4.93 -27.15 -2.21
CA GLN A 115 4.04 -26.30 -1.43
C GLN A 115 4.04 -24.86 -1.96
N ILE A 116 2.99 -24.13 -1.62
CA ILE A 116 2.89 -22.68 -1.82
C ILE A 116 2.56 -22.06 -0.47
N LEU A 117 3.34 -21.06 -0.06
CA LEU A 117 2.96 -20.12 0.99
C LEU A 117 2.17 -19.00 0.32
N VAL A 118 0.90 -18.86 0.70
CA VAL A 118 0.05 -17.76 0.24
C VAL A 118 -0.19 -16.77 1.38
N CYS A 119 -0.13 -15.48 1.04
CA CYS A 119 -0.42 -14.38 1.95
C CYS A 119 -1.70 -13.67 1.52
N TYR A 120 -2.73 -13.79 2.36
CA TYR A 120 -3.98 -13.08 2.20
C TYR A 120 -4.01 -11.82 3.05
N LEU A 121 -4.69 -10.79 2.57
CA LEU A 121 -5.11 -9.64 3.34
C LEU A 121 -6.59 -9.78 3.69
N SER A 122 -6.88 -10.00 4.97
CA SER A 122 -8.23 -10.18 5.51
C SER A 122 -8.55 -9.06 6.51
N ASP A 123 -9.52 -8.22 6.17
CA ASP A 123 -9.81 -6.98 6.90
C ASP A 123 -8.52 -6.23 7.29
N VAL A 124 -7.65 -6.02 6.30
CA VAL A 124 -6.37 -5.29 6.44
C VAL A 124 -5.34 -5.96 7.38
N LYS A 125 -5.43 -7.27 7.61
CA LYS A 125 -4.48 -8.06 8.41
C LYS A 125 -3.98 -9.25 7.61
N HIS A 126 -2.70 -9.59 7.73
CA HIS A 126 -2.16 -10.70 6.95
C HIS A 126 -2.54 -12.05 7.55
N VAL A 127 -2.93 -12.99 6.69
CA VAL A 127 -3.18 -14.39 7.02
C VAL A 127 -2.32 -15.26 6.12
N LEU A 128 -1.51 -16.13 6.72
CA LEU A 128 -0.63 -17.04 5.99
C LEU A 128 -1.20 -18.45 5.94
N GLN A 129 -1.14 -19.06 4.76
CA GLN A 129 -1.55 -20.45 4.55
C GLN A 129 -0.49 -21.19 3.75
N ILE A 130 -0.21 -22.43 4.13
CA ILE A 130 0.54 -23.38 3.32
C ILE A 130 -0.47 -24.23 2.55
N ARG A 131 -0.29 -24.29 1.24
CA ARG A 131 -1.14 -25.03 0.30
C ARG A 131 -0.31 -25.98 -0.54
N ASP A 132 -0.94 -27.02 -1.07
CA ASP A 132 -0.33 -27.91 -2.05
C ASP A 132 -0.22 -27.21 -3.42
N LEU A 133 0.97 -27.20 -4.01
CA LEU A 133 1.23 -26.51 -5.29
C LEU A 133 0.45 -27.13 -6.44
N LYS A 134 0.23 -28.44 -6.42
CA LYS A 134 -0.43 -29.14 -7.53
C LYS A 134 -1.95 -28.93 -7.51
N THR A 135 -2.56 -29.03 -6.35
CA THR A 135 -4.02 -29.09 -6.17
C THR A 135 -4.62 -27.80 -5.60
N GLY A 136 -3.80 -26.91 -5.01
CA GLY A 136 -4.28 -25.72 -4.31
C GLY A 136 -4.92 -25.99 -2.95
N ASN A 137 -4.98 -27.26 -2.52
CA ASN A 137 -5.61 -27.66 -1.27
C ASN A 137 -4.90 -27.04 -0.07
N LEU A 138 -5.69 -26.61 0.92
CA LEU A 138 -5.16 -26.11 2.18
C LEU A 138 -4.48 -27.23 2.96
N LEU A 139 -3.22 -27.03 3.31
CA LEU A 139 -2.46 -27.95 4.17
C LEU A 139 -2.45 -27.40 5.60
N HIS A 140 -2.01 -26.15 5.79
CA HIS A 140 -1.90 -25.54 7.11
C HIS A 140 -2.20 -24.04 7.09
N ARG A 141 -2.61 -23.51 8.24
CA ARG A 141 -2.62 -22.07 8.52
C ARG A 141 -1.46 -21.77 9.46
N LEU A 142 -0.63 -20.78 9.11
CA LEU A 142 0.47 -20.39 9.98
C LEU A 142 -0.05 -19.36 10.99
N PRO A 143 0.22 -19.51 12.30
CA PRO A 143 -0.27 -18.60 13.31
C PRO A 143 0.44 -17.25 13.17
N LEU A 144 -0.32 -16.17 13.03
CA LEU A 144 0.20 -14.81 13.07
C LEU A 144 -0.66 -13.94 13.98
N ASP A 145 -0.01 -13.05 14.71
CA ASP A 145 -0.69 -11.97 15.42
C ASP A 145 -1.24 -10.94 14.40
N VAL A 146 -2.09 -10.04 14.89
CA VAL A 146 -2.58 -8.90 14.10
C VAL A 146 -1.40 -8.03 13.66
N GLY A 147 -1.12 -8.03 12.36
CA GLY A 147 -0.02 -7.28 11.77
C GLY A 147 0.09 -7.47 10.26
N SER A 148 1.29 -7.19 9.76
CA SER A 148 1.64 -7.33 8.35
C SER A 148 2.90 -8.17 8.19
N VAL A 149 2.92 -9.00 7.15
CA VAL A 149 4.12 -9.66 6.65
C VAL A 149 4.80 -8.71 5.67
N SER A 150 6.00 -8.24 6.02
CA SER A 150 6.76 -7.29 5.20
C SER A 150 7.73 -7.95 4.23
N GLY A 151 7.92 -9.27 4.34
CA GLY A 151 8.72 -10.05 3.40
C GLY A 151 8.75 -11.53 3.74
N ILE A 152 8.82 -12.35 2.69
CA ILE A 152 9.00 -13.80 2.75
C ILE A 152 10.32 -14.11 2.02
N SER A 153 11.16 -14.92 2.63
CA SER A 153 12.40 -15.39 2.04
C SER A 153 12.42 -16.92 2.10
N GLY A 154 12.41 -17.52 0.91
CA GLY A 154 12.44 -18.96 0.72
C GLY A 154 12.35 -19.23 -0.77
N ARG A 155 13.17 -20.16 -1.25
CA ARG A 155 13.08 -20.65 -2.63
C ARG A 155 12.22 -21.90 -2.68
N ARG A 156 11.83 -22.29 -3.90
CA ARG A 156 11.05 -23.51 -4.10
C ARG A 156 11.73 -24.72 -3.49
N GLU A 157 13.05 -24.86 -3.62
CA GLU A 157 13.82 -25.97 -3.06
C GLU A 157 14.00 -25.91 -1.53
N ASP A 158 13.78 -24.76 -0.91
CA ASP A 158 14.05 -24.58 0.51
C ASP A 158 12.87 -25.11 1.34
N SER A 159 13.14 -26.06 2.23
CA SER A 159 12.18 -26.55 3.24
C SER A 159 12.14 -25.68 4.49
N GLU A 160 12.92 -24.60 4.52
CA GLU A 160 13.00 -23.64 5.60
C GLU A 160 12.87 -22.24 5.03
N ILE A 161 11.96 -21.46 5.61
CA ILE A 161 11.65 -20.12 5.14
C ILE A 161 11.71 -19.11 6.29
N PHE A 162 11.94 -17.85 5.94
CA PHE A 162 11.95 -16.74 6.88
C PHE A 162 10.83 -15.76 6.54
N ILE A 163 10.10 -15.35 7.56
CA ILE A 163 8.94 -14.45 7.43
C ILE A 163 9.21 -13.22 8.30
N SER A 164 9.32 -12.06 7.68
CA SER A 164 9.42 -10.77 8.37
C SER A 164 8.01 -10.28 8.70
N PHE A 165 7.74 -10.02 9.98
CA PHE A 165 6.46 -9.56 10.50
C PHE A 165 6.64 -8.24 11.25
N THR A 166 5.69 -7.33 11.12
CA THR A 166 5.62 -6.09 11.88
C THR A 166 4.17 -5.76 12.25
N SER A 167 3.99 -4.91 13.25
CA SER A 167 2.68 -4.36 13.63
C SER A 167 2.88 -3.00 14.29
N PHE A 168 1.81 -2.31 14.65
CA PHE A 168 1.90 -0.96 15.25
C PHE A 168 2.73 -0.92 16.54
N LEU A 169 2.67 -2.00 17.34
CA LEU A 169 3.36 -2.11 18.63
C LEU A 169 4.48 -3.17 18.63
N THR A 170 4.76 -3.77 17.47
CA THR A 170 5.79 -4.81 17.30
C THR A 170 6.78 -4.34 16.24
N PRO A 171 7.99 -3.88 16.64
CA PRO A 171 8.97 -3.30 15.72
C PRO A 171 9.30 -4.21 14.55
N GLY A 172 9.60 -5.46 14.85
CA GLY A 172 9.75 -6.50 13.84
C GLY A 172 10.07 -7.83 14.49
N ILE A 173 9.53 -8.90 13.92
CA ILE A 173 9.86 -10.28 14.26
C ILE A 173 10.23 -10.96 12.95
N ILE A 174 11.37 -11.65 12.94
CA ILE A 174 11.71 -12.59 11.88
C ILE A 174 11.38 -13.97 12.43
N TYR A 175 10.36 -14.59 11.84
CA TYR A 175 10.06 -16.00 12.09
C TYR A 175 10.90 -16.87 11.16
N ARG A 176 11.37 -17.99 11.68
CA ARG A 176 11.91 -19.12 10.92
C ARG A 176 10.84 -20.22 10.94
N CYS A 177 10.43 -20.69 9.78
CA CYS A 177 9.43 -21.74 9.64
C CYS A 177 10.06 -22.96 8.96
N ASN A 178 10.06 -24.10 9.65
CA ASN A 178 10.44 -25.37 9.07
C ASN A 178 9.21 -26.06 8.48
N LEU A 179 9.24 -26.28 7.17
CA LEU A 179 8.17 -26.91 6.38
C LEU A 179 8.43 -28.41 6.11
N ALA A 180 9.59 -28.95 6.49
CA ALA A 180 9.92 -30.35 6.28
C ALA A 180 9.13 -31.30 7.21
N SER A 181 8.61 -30.80 8.32
CA SER A 181 7.77 -31.55 9.25
C SER A 181 6.32 -31.65 8.76
N GLU A 182 5.60 -32.70 9.18
CA GLU A 182 4.18 -32.89 8.85
C GLU A 182 3.32 -31.71 9.30
N VAL A 183 3.67 -31.08 10.42
CA VAL A 183 3.11 -29.81 10.87
C VAL A 183 4.20 -28.75 10.80
N PRO A 184 4.00 -27.62 10.08
CA PRO A 184 4.97 -26.55 10.02
C PRO A 184 5.34 -26.01 11.40
N GLU A 185 6.63 -25.94 11.69
CA GLU A 185 7.13 -25.41 12.95
C GLU A 185 7.63 -23.98 12.76
N MET A 186 6.85 -23.00 13.24
CA MET A 186 7.22 -21.58 13.18
C MET A 186 7.76 -21.09 14.53
N LYS A 187 8.99 -20.58 14.53
CA LYS A 187 9.69 -20.07 15.72
C LYS A 187 10.22 -18.67 15.48
N ILE A 188 10.32 -17.88 16.54
CA ILE A 188 11.02 -16.59 16.50
C ILE A 188 12.52 -16.86 16.27
N PHE A 189 13.05 -16.36 15.16
CA PHE A 189 14.48 -16.38 14.87
C PHE A 189 15.16 -15.11 15.39
N ARG A 190 14.52 -13.95 15.18
CA ARG A 190 14.93 -12.67 15.75
C ARG A 190 13.70 -11.86 16.13
N GLU A 191 13.77 -11.22 17.29
CA GLU A 191 12.77 -10.25 17.73
C GLU A 191 13.48 -8.90 17.96
N ILE A 192 12.93 -7.86 17.34
CA ILE A 192 13.44 -6.50 17.45
C ILE A 192 12.65 -5.82 18.56
N SER A 193 13.35 -5.35 19.59
CA SER A 193 12.77 -4.59 20.69
C SER A 193 13.27 -3.14 20.69
N VAL A 194 12.44 -2.24 21.21
CA VAL A 194 12.81 -0.84 21.42
C VAL A 194 13.13 -0.65 22.91
N PRO A 195 14.37 -0.25 23.25
CA PRO A 195 14.74 -0.05 24.65
C PRO A 195 13.80 0.91 25.38
N GLY A 196 13.32 0.48 26.56
CA GLY A 196 12.46 1.29 27.42
C GLY A 196 11.04 1.51 26.88
N PHE A 197 10.60 0.76 25.88
CA PHE A 197 9.21 0.74 25.41
C PHE A 197 8.50 -0.52 25.92
N ASP A 198 7.44 -0.33 26.70
CA ASP A 198 6.52 -1.40 27.06
C ASP A 198 5.29 -1.36 26.15
N ARG A 199 5.13 -2.37 25.29
CA ARG A 199 3.98 -2.48 24.39
C ARG A 199 2.66 -2.71 25.13
N THR A 200 2.70 -3.20 26.37
CA THR A 200 1.49 -3.54 27.13
C THR A 200 0.76 -2.30 27.64
N ASP A 201 1.42 -1.14 27.66
CA ASP A 201 0.83 0.18 27.96
C ASP A 201 -0.07 0.71 26.85
N PHE A 202 -0.03 0.10 25.67
CA PHE A 202 -0.73 0.55 24.47
C PHE A 202 -1.73 -0.49 23.98
N GLU A 203 -2.68 -0.03 23.18
CA GLU A 203 -3.66 -0.87 22.52
C GLU A 203 -3.87 -0.46 21.07
N VAL A 204 -4.31 -1.43 20.26
CA VAL A 204 -4.71 -1.24 18.87
C VAL A 204 -6.16 -1.68 18.75
N LYS A 205 -7.01 -0.84 18.17
CA LYS A 205 -8.40 -1.15 17.85
C LYS A 205 -8.62 -1.01 16.36
N GLN A 206 -9.36 -1.95 15.77
CA GLN A 206 -9.88 -1.82 14.41
C GLN A 206 -11.36 -1.45 14.50
N VAL A 207 -11.76 -0.39 13.81
CA VAL A 207 -13.14 0.05 13.68
C VAL A 207 -13.55 0.15 12.22
N PHE A 208 -14.85 0.11 11.95
CA PHE A 208 -15.41 0.29 10.62
C PHE A 208 -16.29 1.54 10.60
N VAL A 209 -15.80 2.59 9.96
CA VAL A 209 -16.46 3.89 9.87
C VAL A 209 -17.41 3.92 8.66
N SER A 210 -18.57 4.54 8.78
CA SER A 210 -19.46 4.71 7.62
C SER A 210 -19.04 5.95 6.83
N SER A 211 -18.70 5.77 5.56
CA SER A 211 -18.49 6.87 4.62
C SER A 211 -19.82 7.53 4.23
N LYS A 212 -19.75 8.65 3.53
CA LYS A 212 -20.90 9.43 3.05
C LYS A 212 -21.91 8.62 2.23
N ASP A 213 -21.46 7.63 1.48
CA ASP A 213 -22.32 6.74 0.69
C ASP A 213 -22.73 5.44 1.42
N GLY A 214 -22.39 5.33 2.70
CA GLY A 214 -22.69 4.17 3.55
C GLY A 214 -21.63 3.06 3.52
N THR A 215 -20.62 3.14 2.64
CA THR A 215 -19.51 2.17 2.60
C THR A 215 -18.78 2.11 3.94
N LYS A 216 -18.45 0.91 4.42
CA LYS A 216 -17.69 0.72 5.67
C LYS A 216 -16.19 0.81 5.40
N ILE A 217 -15.53 1.79 6.00
CA ILE A 217 -14.10 2.07 5.88
C ILE A 217 -13.37 1.53 7.11
N PRO A 218 -12.47 0.55 6.97
CA PRO A 218 -11.64 0.12 8.08
C PRO A 218 -10.70 1.24 8.52
N MET A 219 -10.53 1.39 9.83
CA MET A 219 -9.56 2.30 10.42
C MET A 219 -8.95 1.66 11.66
N PHE A 220 -7.63 1.71 11.75
CA PHE A 220 -6.92 1.36 12.99
C PHE A 220 -6.75 2.59 13.86
N ILE A 221 -6.94 2.43 15.17
CA ILE A 221 -6.74 3.44 16.20
C ILE A 221 -5.73 2.88 17.19
N VAL A 222 -4.63 3.61 17.42
CA VAL A 222 -3.58 3.20 18.36
C VAL A 222 -3.38 4.29 19.41
N SER A 223 -3.44 3.88 20.67
CA SER A 223 -3.34 4.79 21.81
C SER A 223 -2.71 4.09 23.01
N LYS A 224 -2.39 4.87 24.04
CA LYS A 224 -2.23 4.30 25.38
C LYS A 224 -3.54 3.64 25.82
N LYS A 225 -3.46 2.64 26.67
CA LYS A 225 -4.65 2.07 27.33
C LYS A 225 -5.29 3.08 28.27
N ASN A 226 -6.59 2.91 28.49
CA ASN A 226 -7.38 3.69 29.46
C ASN A 226 -7.36 5.20 29.18
N ILE A 227 -7.25 5.60 27.90
CA ILE A 227 -7.45 7.01 27.52
C ILE A 227 -8.89 7.43 27.81
N GLU A 228 -9.05 8.66 28.28
CA GLU A 228 -10.38 9.27 28.41
C GLU A 228 -10.86 9.76 27.05
N LEU A 229 -12.03 9.28 26.61
CA LEU A 229 -12.71 9.77 25.41
C LEU A 229 -13.58 10.97 25.78
N ASN A 230 -12.94 12.13 25.94
CA ASN A 230 -13.56 13.41 26.30
C ASN A 230 -13.26 14.54 25.27
N GLY A 231 -12.74 14.16 24.10
CA GLY A 231 -12.35 15.05 23.01
C GLY A 231 -11.01 15.79 23.22
N SER A 232 -10.32 15.60 24.34
CA SER A 232 -9.08 16.35 24.64
C SER A 232 -7.79 15.72 24.09
N ASN A 233 -7.84 14.53 23.48
CA ASN A 233 -6.63 13.87 22.99
C ASN A 233 -6.17 14.48 21.65
N PRO A 234 -4.87 14.74 21.46
CA PRO A 234 -4.34 15.07 20.14
C PRO A 234 -4.36 13.82 19.25
N VAL A 235 -4.83 13.94 18.02
CA VAL A 235 -4.94 12.81 17.07
C VAL A 235 -4.11 13.06 15.83
N LEU A 236 -3.41 12.04 15.34
CA LEU A 236 -2.75 12.01 14.04
C LEU A 236 -3.43 10.98 13.15
N LEU A 237 -4.20 11.44 12.16
CA LEU A 237 -4.88 10.59 11.18
C LEU A 237 -4.08 10.54 9.86
N TYR A 238 -3.70 9.34 9.45
CA TYR A 238 -2.93 9.10 8.23
C TYR A 238 -3.76 8.37 7.18
N GLY A 239 -3.56 8.71 5.90
CA GLY A 239 -4.18 8.02 4.77
C GLY A 239 -3.39 8.16 3.46
N TYR A 240 -3.72 7.30 2.49
CA TYR A 240 -3.14 7.34 1.15
C TYR A 240 -4.21 7.29 0.06
N GLY A 241 -4.92 6.17 -0.11
CA GLY A 241 -6.08 6.04 -0.99
C GLY A 241 -5.80 6.21 -2.48
N GLY A 242 -5.05 5.28 -3.07
CA GLY A 242 -4.78 5.28 -4.51
C GLY A 242 -3.81 4.19 -4.93
N PHE A 243 -3.74 3.94 -6.24
CA PHE A 243 -2.74 3.09 -6.89
C PHE A 243 -2.74 1.64 -6.39
N ASN A 244 -3.88 1.15 -5.88
CA ASN A 244 -4.01 -0.20 -5.33
C ASN A 244 -3.03 -0.48 -4.16
N ILE A 245 -2.55 0.57 -3.47
CA ILE A 245 -1.64 0.44 -2.32
C ILE A 245 -2.48 0.24 -1.05
N SER A 246 -2.32 -0.91 -0.41
CA SER A 246 -2.87 -1.22 0.91
C SER A 246 -2.03 -0.58 2.04
N LEU A 247 -2.67 -0.19 3.14
CA LEU A 247 -2.00 0.29 4.36
C LEU A 247 -2.17 -0.67 5.56
N PRO A 248 -1.55 -1.85 5.56
CA PRO A 248 -1.62 -2.77 6.69
C PRO A 248 -0.80 -2.28 7.90
N PRO A 249 -1.01 -2.87 9.09
CA PRO A 249 -0.29 -2.47 10.30
C PRO A 249 1.22 -2.53 10.13
N SER A 250 1.90 -1.44 10.51
CA SER A 250 3.36 -1.32 10.43
C SER A 250 3.91 -0.48 11.57
N PHE A 251 5.14 -0.79 11.98
CA PHE A 251 5.80 -0.08 13.07
C PHE A 251 6.37 1.27 12.63
N SER A 252 6.24 2.29 13.50
CA SER A 252 6.89 3.58 13.34
C SER A 252 7.36 4.11 14.68
N VAL A 253 8.68 4.28 14.83
CA VAL A 253 9.29 4.88 16.03
C VAL A 253 8.74 6.29 16.28
N ALA A 254 8.56 7.08 15.21
CA ALA A 254 8.05 8.45 15.34
C ALA A 254 6.62 8.49 15.89
N ARG A 255 5.71 7.64 15.37
CA ARG A 255 4.33 7.55 15.88
C ARG A 255 4.31 7.07 17.33
N LEU A 256 5.20 6.14 17.68
CA LEU A 256 5.33 5.67 19.05
C LEU A 256 5.80 6.77 20.01
N VAL A 257 6.77 7.58 19.60
CA VAL A 257 7.24 8.73 20.39
C VAL A 257 6.10 9.75 20.61
N LEU A 258 5.31 10.04 19.57
CA LEU A 258 4.13 10.91 19.69
C LEU A 258 3.11 10.34 20.68
N ALA A 259 2.78 9.05 20.55
CA ALA A 259 1.80 8.41 21.43
C ALA A 259 2.27 8.34 22.89
N ARG A 260 3.55 7.99 23.10
CA ARG A 260 4.13 7.87 24.44
C ARG A 260 4.29 9.22 25.13
N ASN A 261 4.87 10.20 24.45
CA ASN A 261 5.35 11.43 25.08
C ASN A 261 4.39 12.61 24.95
N LEU A 262 3.51 12.61 23.94
CA LEU A 262 2.52 13.67 23.73
C LEU A 262 1.08 13.19 23.96
N GLY A 263 0.89 11.93 24.37
CA GLY A 263 -0.44 11.35 24.56
C GLY A 263 -1.25 11.29 23.25
N CYS A 264 -0.56 11.26 22.10
CA CYS A 264 -1.21 11.28 20.81
C CYS A 264 -1.86 9.93 20.49
N ILE A 265 -3.07 9.97 19.95
CA ILE A 265 -3.70 8.81 19.32
C ILE A 265 -3.32 8.88 17.84
N PHE A 266 -2.79 7.81 17.27
CA PHE A 266 -2.56 7.77 15.83
C PHE A 266 -3.50 6.78 15.16
N CYS A 267 -4.04 7.19 14.01
CA CYS A 267 -5.05 6.46 13.27
C CYS A 267 -4.60 6.26 11.83
N ILE A 268 -4.87 5.08 11.27
CA ILE A 268 -4.64 4.77 9.85
C ILE A 268 -5.98 4.45 9.22
N ALA A 269 -6.43 5.29 8.29
CA ALA A 269 -7.67 5.06 7.55
C ALA A 269 -7.38 4.37 6.21
N ASN A 270 -7.94 3.17 6.05
CA ASN A 270 -7.79 2.32 4.88
C ASN A 270 -8.89 2.64 3.86
N ILE A 271 -8.83 3.87 3.33
CA ILE A 271 -9.83 4.47 2.43
C ILE A 271 -9.79 3.87 1.01
N ARG A 272 -10.87 4.07 0.24
CA ARG A 272 -10.94 3.60 -1.16
C ARG A 272 -9.86 4.21 -2.05
N GLY A 273 -9.53 3.49 -3.12
CA GLY A 273 -8.37 3.75 -3.96
C GLY A 273 -7.16 2.89 -3.59
N GLY A 274 -7.09 2.37 -2.36
CA GLY A 274 -6.13 1.35 -1.97
C GLY A 274 -6.49 -0.05 -2.48
N GLY A 275 -5.73 -1.06 -2.08
CA GLY A 275 -5.90 -2.46 -2.49
C GLY A 275 -6.52 -3.36 -1.43
N GLU A 276 -6.99 -2.81 -0.31
CA GLU A 276 -7.35 -3.57 0.89
C GLU A 276 -8.44 -4.63 0.68
N TYR A 277 -9.37 -4.38 -0.24
CA TYR A 277 -10.43 -5.32 -0.63
C TYR A 277 -10.41 -5.63 -2.14
N GLY A 278 -9.22 -5.54 -2.75
CA GLY A 278 -8.98 -5.88 -4.15
C GLY A 278 -9.32 -4.76 -5.13
N GLU A 279 -9.35 -5.12 -6.42
CA GLU A 279 -9.40 -4.16 -7.51
C GLU A 279 -10.69 -3.32 -7.53
N GLU A 280 -11.79 -3.82 -6.95
CA GLU A 280 -13.02 -3.04 -6.80
C GLU A 280 -12.86 -1.89 -5.81
N TRP A 281 -12.11 -2.10 -4.71
CA TRP A 281 -11.78 -1.06 -3.74
C TRP A 281 -10.90 0.02 -4.33
N HIS A 282 -9.93 -0.39 -5.16
CA HIS A 282 -9.07 0.50 -5.93
C HIS A 282 -9.91 1.36 -6.89
N LYS A 283 -10.70 0.72 -7.77
CA LYS A 283 -11.53 1.43 -8.75
C LYS A 283 -12.59 2.34 -8.11
N ALA A 284 -13.09 1.98 -6.92
CA ALA A 284 -14.07 2.79 -6.19
C ALA A 284 -13.51 4.11 -5.64
N GLY A 285 -12.19 4.31 -5.64
CA GLY A 285 -11.52 5.56 -5.24
C GLY A 285 -10.59 6.14 -6.31
N SER A 286 -10.72 5.73 -7.58
CA SER A 286 -9.85 6.13 -8.69
C SER A 286 -10.60 6.90 -9.78
N LEU A 287 -9.85 7.65 -10.60
CA LEU A 287 -10.35 8.40 -11.77
C LEU A 287 -11.60 9.26 -11.44
N SER A 288 -12.73 9.02 -12.11
CA SER A 288 -13.98 9.76 -11.90
C SER A 288 -14.58 9.59 -10.50
N LYS A 289 -14.18 8.54 -9.77
CA LYS A 289 -14.59 8.26 -8.38
C LYS A 289 -13.59 8.74 -7.34
N LYS A 290 -12.56 9.49 -7.73
CA LYS A 290 -11.51 9.96 -6.80
C LYS A 290 -12.05 10.76 -5.60
N GLN A 291 -13.20 11.42 -5.75
CA GLN A 291 -13.86 12.13 -4.65
C GLN A 291 -14.22 11.21 -3.47
N ASN A 292 -14.54 9.95 -3.73
CA ASN A 292 -14.88 8.97 -2.68
C ASN A 292 -13.72 8.79 -1.69
N CYS A 293 -12.48 8.82 -2.18
CA CYS A 293 -11.27 8.74 -1.36
C CYS A 293 -11.23 9.88 -0.32
N PHE A 294 -11.58 11.11 -0.73
CA PHE A 294 -11.62 12.26 0.16
C PHE A 294 -12.79 12.16 1.13
N ASP A 295 -13.98 11.78 0.64
CA ASP A 295 -15.18 11.61 1.46
C ASP A 295 -14.96 10.54 2.55
N ASP A 296 -14.31 9.42 2.22
CA ASP A 296 -13.95 8.35 3.18
C ASP A 296 -13.05 8.87 4.30
N PHE A 297 -12.05 9.68 3.94
CA PHE A 297 -11.08 10.22 4.90
C PHE A 297 -11.69 11.29 5.79
N ILE A 298 -12.58 12.12 5.24
CA ILE A 298 -13.38 13.08 6.01
C ILE A 298 -14.30 12.35 6.99
N SER A 299 -14.98 11.29 6.56
CA SER A 299 -15.82 10.50 7.46
C SER A 299 -15.02 9.82 8.58
N ALA A 300 -13.78 9.39 8.32
CA ALA A 300 -12.87 8.89 9.36
C ALA A 300 -12.53 9.98 10.40
N ALA A 301 -12.26 11.21 9.95
CA ALA A 301 -12.05 12.36 10.83
C ALA A 301 -13.30 12.70 11.66
N GLU A 302 -14.47 12.77 11.01
CA GLU A 302 -15.75 13.03 11.67
C GLU A 302 -16.07 11.97 12.73
N PHE A 303 -15.82 10.69 12.44
CA PHE A 303 -15.98 9.61 13.41
C PHE A 303 -15.14 9.83 14.67
N LEU A 304 -13.87 10.23 14.51
CA LEU A 304 -12.97 10.47 15.65
C LEU A 304 -13.48 11.63 16.52
N VAL A 305 -14.03 12.68 15.91
CA VAL A 305 -14.62 13.82 16.63
C VAL A 305 -15.93 13.41 17.31
N SER A 306 -16.85 12.76 16.60
CA SER A 306 -18.17 12.39 17.12
C SER A 306 -18.14 11.31 18.21
N ASN A 307 -17.05 10.55 18.31
CA ASN A 307 -16.87 9.53 19.36
C ASN A 307 -15.91 10.01 20.46
N ASP A 308 -15.72 11.34 20.59
CA ASP A 308 -14.95 11.97 21.66
C ASP A 308 -13.48 11.51 21.77
N TYR A 309 -12.90 10.94 20.70
CA TYR A 309 -11.45 10.73 20.66
C TYR A 309 -10.72 12.07 20.67
N THR A 310 -11.24 13.05 19.93
CA THR A 310 -10.62 14.36 19.76
C THR A 310 -11.65 15.45 19.46
N LYS A 311 -11.16 16.67 19.26
CA LYS A 311 -11.91 17.80 18.73
C LYS A 311 -11.27 18.28 17.43
N PRO A 312 -12.02 19.00 16.58
CA PRO A 312 -11.48 19.55 15.34
C PRO A 312 -10.11 20.18 15.49
N GLU A 313 -9.93 21.06 16.48
CA GLU A 313 -8.70 21.82 16.77
C GLU A 313 -7.52 21.00 17.29
N ARG A 314 -7.69 19.69 17.46
CA ARG A 314 -6.68 18.75 17.97
C ARG A 314 -6.46 17.55 17.06
N LEU A 315 -7.15 17.52 15.91
CA LEU A 315 -6.94 16.53 14.87
C LEU A 315 -5.85 17.03 13.93
N CYS A 316 -4.87 16.19 13.62
CA CYS A 316 -3.87 16.39 12.60
C CYS A 316 -4.05 15.35 11.52
N ILE A 317 -3.97 15.75 10.25
CA ILE A 317 -3.95 14.80 9.13
C ILE A 317 -2.58 14.82 8.43
N GLU A 318 -2.15 13.63 7.99
CA GLU A 318 -0.86 13.40 7.35
C GLU A 318 -1.02 12.44 6.16
N GLY A 319 -0.23 12.66 5.11
CA GLY A 319 -0.19 11.80 3.93
C GLY A 319 0.89 12.26 2.96
N GLY A 320 1.55 11.30 2.30
CA GLY A 320 2.64 11.55 1.36
C GLY A 320 2.38 11.07 -0.06
N SER A 321 3.04 11.70 -1.04
CA SER A 321 2.78 11.51 -2.47
C SER A 321 1.27 11.68 -2.80
N ASN A 322 0.54 10.64 -3.22
CA ASN A 322 -0.92 10.70 -3.39
C ASN A 322 -1.67 10.98 -2.07
N GLY A 323 -1.13 10.57 -0.92
CA GLY A 323 -1.62 11.00 0.39
C GLY A 323 -1.47 12.52 0.60
N GLY A 324 -0.48 13.17 -0.02
CA GLY A 324 -0.35 14.62 0.01
C GLY A 324 -1.46 15.33 -0.79
N LEU A 325 -1.87 14.74 -1.91
CA LEU A 325 -3.06 15.16 -2.66
C LEU A 325 -4.33 15.01 -1.80
N LEU A 326 -4.51 13.84 -1.17
CA LEU A 326 -5.63 13.57 -0.25
C LEU A 326 -5.77 14.66 0.81
N VAL A 327 -4.66 14.91 1.52
CA VAL A 327 -4.59 15.89 2.60
C VAL A 327 -4.94 17.29 2.10
N ALA A 328 -4.33 17.75 1.00
CA ALA A 328 -4.57 19.09 0.46
C ALA A 328 -5.98 19.26 -0.12
N ALA A 329 -6.58 18.20 -0.69
CA ALA A 329 -7.95 18.21 -1.17
C ALA A 329 -8.95 18.29 0.00
N CYS A 330 -8.78 17.49 1.05
CA CYS A 330 -9.64 17.51 2.24
C CYS A 330 -9.61 18.89 2.92
N MET A 331 -8.43 19.47 3.06
CA MET A 331 -8.25 20.82 3.62
C MET A 331 -9.02 21.91 2.85
N ASN A 332 -9.13 21.79 1.53
CA ASN A 332 -9.90 22.73 0.71
C ASN A 332 -11.43 22.50 0.78
N GLN A 333 -11.86 21.29 1.10
CA GLN A 333 -13.27 20.90 1.10
C GLN A 333 -13.95 21.10 2.46
N VAL A 334 -13.21 20.87 3.55
CA VAL A 334 -13.74 20.95 4.91
C VAL A 334 -13.31 22.25 5.55
N THR A 335 -14.21 23.24 5.54
CA THR A 335 -13.95 24.54 6.17
C THR A 335 -14.29 24.56 7.66
N LEU A 336 -14.92 23.54 8.25
CA LEU A 336 -15.37 23.54 9.65
C LEU A 336 -14.56 22.65 10.60
N ILE A 337 -13.37 22.19 10.20
CA ILE A 337 -12.52 21.37 11.08
C ILE A 337 -11.13 22.02 11.20
N TYR A 338 -10.76 22.45 12.41
CA TYR A 338 -9.48 23.08 12.73
C TYR A 338 -8.32 22.06 12.74
N ILE A 339 -8.07 21.39 11.62
CA ILE A 339 -7.15 20.25 11.58
C ILE A 339 -5.68 20.71 11.55
N ASP A 340 -4.90 20.76 12.63
CA ASP A 340 -3.46 21.12 12.57
C ASP A 340 -2.71 20.20 11.58
N LEU A 341 -2.33 20.71 10.41
CA LEU A 341 -2.10 19.95 9.19
C LEU A 341 -0.60 19.84 8.89
N LYS A 342 -0.06 18.62 8.96
CA LYS A 342 1.30 18.32 8.47
C LYS A 342 1.18 17.64 7.11
N VAL A 343 1.21 18.45 6.04
CA VAL A 343 1.32 17.96 4.66
C VAL A 343 2.75 17.48 4.41
N VAL A 344 3.01 16.23 4.78
CA VAL A 344 4.26 15.56 4.40
C VAL A 344 4.13 15.10 2.95
N MET A 345 4.40 15.93 1.94
CA MET A 345 4.64 15.41 0.57
C MET A 345 6.03 14.75 0.51
N ALA A 346 6.28 13.72 1.34
CA ALA A 346 7.43 12.85 1.17
C ALA A 346 7.04 11.75 0.18
N ALA A 347 7.75 11.67 -0.95
CA ALA A 347 7.65 10.54 -1.86
C ALA A 347 8.80 9.57 -1.57
N SER A 348 8.49 8.32 -1.26
CA SER A 348 9.43 7.19 -1.32
C SER A 348 8.79 6.06 -2.13
N GLY A 349 9.50 5.51 -3.15
CA GLY A 349 9.11 4.30 -3.92
C GLY A 349 8.72 4.49 -5.41
N PRO A 350 9.42 3.94 -6.41
CA PRO A 350 9.82 4.44 -7.76
C PRO A 350 8.84 5.13 -8.78
N PHE A 351 7.73 5.77 -8.38
CA PHE A 351 6.76 6.34 -9.34
C PHE A 351 7.05 7.78 -9.82
N ARG A 352 7.25 7.97 -11.13
CA ARG A 352 7.25 9.28 -11.79
C ARG A 352 5.82 9.75 -12.02
N VAL A 353 5.35 10.73 -11.25
CA VAL A 353 4.01 11.32 -11.43
C VAL A 353 4.07 12.34 -12.58
N PHE A 354 4.05 11.83 -13.82
CA PHE A 354 3.68 12.61 -15.02
C PHE A 354 2.21 12.36 -15.42
N LEU A 355 1.33 12.17 -14.44
CA LEU A 355 -0.08 11.77 -14.64
C LEU A 355 -1.01 12.87 -15.19
N ILE A 356 -0.50 14.06 -15.53
CA ILE A 356 -1.32 15.13 -16.10
C ILE A 356 -1.17 15.24 -17.63
N SER A 357 -0.10 14.72 -18.26
CA SER A 357 0.11 14.98 -19.70
C SER A 357 -0.65 14.04 -20.66
N ALA A 358 -1.36 13.03 -20.16
CA ALA A 358 -2.06 12.03 -20.99
C ALA A 358 -3.58 11.96 -20.73
N LEU A 359 -4.15 12.93 -20.01
CA LEU A 359 -5.59 12.94 -19.76
C LEU A 359 -6.34 13.48 -20.97
N CYS A 360 -7.34 12.74 -21.48
CA CYS A 360 -8.28 13.25 -22.49
C CYS A 360 -9.00 14.51 -21.98
N SER A 361 -9.46 15.37 -22.89
CA SER A 361 -10.18 16.62 -22.59
C SER A 361 -11.30 16.48 -21.54
N ASN A 362 -12.01 15.35 -21.50
CA ASN A 362 -13.08 15.06 -20.53
C ASN A 362 -12.59 14.85 -19.08
N MET A 363 -11.34 14.43 -18.88
CA MET A 363 -10.77 14.20 -17.54
C MET A 363 -10.26 15.49 -16.89
N TYR A 364 -9.91 16.52 -17.68
CA TYR A 364 -9.49 17.82 -17.16
C TYR A 364 -10.56 18.46 -16.26
N GLY A 365 -11.82 18.43 -16.69
CA GLY A 365 -12.94 18.98 -15.90
C GLY A 365 -13.15 18.26 -14.57
N LEU A 366 -12.91 16.94 -14.53
CA LEU A 366 -12.99 16.15 -13.29
C LEU A 366 -11.83 16.48 -12.34
N VAL A 367 -10.62 16.57 -12.86
CA VAL A 367 -9.42 16.90 -12.07
C VAL A 367 -9.53 18.30 -11.46
N LEU A 368 -10.05 19.29 -12.21
CA LEU A 368 -10.23 20.65 -11.70
C LEU A 368 -11.16 20.73 -10.49
N ARG A 369 -12.09 19.78 -10.29
CA ARG A 369 -13.01 19.79 -9.14
C ARG A 369 -12.30 19.59 -7.80
N TYR A 370 -11.22 18.81 -7.77
CA TYR A 370 -10.50 18.49 -6.53
C TYR A 370 -9.05 18.95 -6.53
N SER A 371 -8.52 19.42 -7.66
CA SER A 371 -7.13 19.88 -7.77
C SER A 371 -6.82 20.90 -6.66
N PRO A 372 -5.87 20.62 -5.74
CA PRO A 372 -5.67 21.46 -4.58
C PRO A 372 -5.29 22.90 -4.93
N LEU A 373 -4.42 23.08 -5.93
CA LEU A 373 -3.96 24.39 -6.38
C LEU A 373 -5.12 25.29 -6.88
N HIS A 374 -6.14 24.70 -7.51
CA HIS A 374 -7.23 25.43 -8.16
C HIS A 374 -8.47 25.59 -7.27
N ASN A 375 -8.44 25.05 -6.05
CA ASN A 375 -9.58 25.07 -5.13
C ASN A 375 -9.29 25.76 -3.79
N VAL A 376 -8.15 26.45 -3.67
CA VAL A 376 -7.86 27.31 -2.51
C VAL A 376 -8.83 28.49 -2.50
N LYS A 377 -9.63 28.62 -1.45
CA LYS A 377 -10.67 29.66 -1.31
C LYS A 377 -10.71 30.15 0.12
N ARG A 378 -11.01 31.42 0.35
CA ARG A 378 -11.11 32.00 1.70
C ARG A 378 -12.32 31.42 2.43
N PRO A 379 -12.13 30.60 3.47
CA PRO A 379 -13.23 29.85 4.07
C PRO A 379 -14.20 30.78 4.84
N TRP A 380 -13.67 31.86 5.46
CA TRP A 380 -14.46 32.92 6.11
C TRP A 380 -15.36 33.73 5.17
N GLU A 381 -15.16 33.69 3.84
CA GLU A 381 -16.04 34.39 2.89
C GLU A 381 -17.30 33.58 2.56
N LYS A 382 -17.29 32.27 2.82
CA LYS A 382 -18.42 31.37 2.53
C LYS A 382 -19.17 30.93 3.78
N SER A 383 -18.48 30.89 4.91
CA SER A 383 -19.06 30.55 6.19
C SER A 383 -19.76 31.76 6.81
N SER A 384 -20.90 31.54 7.47
CA SER A 384 -21.49 32.54 8.37
C SER A 384 -20.61 32.79 9.60
N ASP A 385 -19.69 31.86 9.90
CA ASP A 385 -18.70 31.97 10.95
C ASP A 385 -17.38 32.53 10.39
N GLN A 386 -17.08 33.78 10.72
CA GLN A 386 -15.86 34.47 10.31
C GLN A 386 -14.59 33.96 11.01
N SER A 387 -14.71 33.13 12.05
CA SER A 387 -13.55 32.52 12.73
C SER A 387 -12.92 31.39 11.91
N CYS A 388 -13.67 30.88 10.93
CA CYS A 388 -13.29 29.81 10.03
C CYS A 388 -12.02 30.15 9.22
N GLN A 389 -10.94 29.41 9.44
CA GLN A 389 -9.65 29.59 8.78
C GLN A 389 -9.10 28.25 8.27
N TYR A 390 -8.12 28.33 7.38
CA TYR A 390 -7.31 27.17 7.08
C TYR A 390 -6.52 26.76 8.33
N PRO A 391 -6.31 25.45 8.52
CA PRO A 391 -5.43 25.01 9.57
C PRO A 391 -3.96 25.38 9.33
N SER A 392 -3.18 25.34 10.41
CA SER A 392 -1.72 25.41 10.32
C SER A 392 -1.23 24.33 9.36
N THR A 393 -0.46 24.71 8.34
CA THR A 393 -0.11 23.82 7.23
C THR A 393 1.39 23.78 7.02
N MET A 394 1.99 22.59 7.07
CA MET A 394 3.41 22.37 6.73
C MET A 394 3.52 21.56 5.45
N LEU A 395 4.11 22.11 4.38
CA LEU A 395 4.40 21.39 3.13
C LEU A 395 5.86 20.91 3.13
N LEU A 396 6.07 19.60 3.10
CA LEU A 396 7.41 19.00 3.00
C LEU A 396 7.66 18.48 1.58
N THR A 397 8.81 18.81 0.99
CA THR A 397 9.30 18.28 -0.30
C THR A 397 10.83 18.31 -0.30
N ALA A 398 11.48 17.48 -1.11
CA ALA A 398 12.90 17.61 -1.40
C ALA A 398 13.12 18.50 -2.64
N ASP A 399 14.24 19.23 -2.69
CA ASP A 399 14.60 20.12 -3.80
C ASP A 399 14.96 19.35 -5.09
N HIS A 400 15.33 18.08 -4.96
CA HIS A 400 15.64 17.15 -6.06
C HIS A 400 14.67 15.96 -6.13
N ASP A 401 13.43 16.09 -5.61
CA ASP A 401 12.42 15.04 -5.80
C ASP A 401 12.04 14.94 -7.29
N ASP A 402 12.49 13.88 -7.95
CA ASP A 402 12.24 13.61 -9.37
C ASP A 402 11.01 12.70 -9.60
N ARG A 403 10.30 12.35 -8.53
CA ARG A 403 9.12 11.49 -8.53
C ARG A 403 7.85 12.32 -8.47
N VAL A 404 7.79 13.22 -7.49
CA VAL A 404 6.78 14.27 -7.36
C VAL A 404 7.51 15.60 -7.31
N VAL A 405 7.66 16.21 -8.47
CA VAL A 405 8.48 17.41 -8.63
C VAL A 405 8.08 18.52 -7.65
N PRO A 406 9.04 19.19 -6.98
CA PRO A 406 8.78 20.11 -5.87
C PRO A 406 7.93 21.32 -6.26
N LEU A 407 7.80 21.62 -7.56
CA LEU A 407 6.92 22.68 -8.06
C LEU A 407 5.47 22.52 -7.58
N HIS A 408 5.00 21.29 -7.35
CA HIS A 408 3.64 21.06 -6.84
C HIS A 408 3.45 21.70 -5.47
N SER A 409 4.35 21.39 -4.53
CA SER A 409 4.34 21.94 -3.18
C SER A 409 4.61 23.45 -3.21
N LEU A 410 5.58 23.92 -4.01
CA LEU A 410 5.92 25.35 -4.09
C LEU A 410 4.77 26.21 -4.66
N LYS A 411 4.06 25.74 -5.68
CA LYS A 411 2.90 26.45 -6.24
C LYS A 411 1.74 26.48 -5.26
N LEU A 412 1.45 25.36 -4.59
CA LEU A 412 0.40 25.30 -3.57
C LEU A 412 0.72 26.24 -2.40
N LEU A 413 1.99 26.26 -1.95
CA LEU A 413 2.48 27.18 -0.93
C LEU A 413 2.24 28.64 -1.35
N ALA A 414 2.64 29.01 -2.56
CA ALA A 414 2.50 30.37 -3.07
C ALA A 414 1.04 30.84 -3.13
N VAL A 415 0.12 29.97 -3.59
CA VAL A 415 -1.32 30.31 -3.68
C VAL A 415 -1.98 30.36 -2.31
N SER A 416 -1.54 29.54 -1.36
CA SER A 416 -2.13 29.45 -0.02
C SER A 416 -1.56 30.50 0.95
N PHE A 417 -0.40 31.08 0.63
CA PHE A 417 0.31 32.05 1.47
C PHE A 417 -0.55 33.20 2.02
N PRO A 418 -1.47 33.81 1.24
CA PRO A 418 -2.29 34.91 1.76
C PRO A 418 -3.36 34.48 2.79
N PHE A 419 -3.58 33.17 2.99
CA PHE A 419 -4.71 32.64 3.77
C PHE A 419 -4.31 31.76 4.95
N ILE A 420 -3.01 31.45 5.10
CA ILE A 420 -2.49 30.53 6.11
C ILE A 420 -1.37 31.22 6.88
N GLN A 421 -1.40 31.19 8.21
CA GLN A 421 -0.22 31.56 9.02
C GLN A 421 0.87 30.50 8.82
N LEU A 422 1.92 30.85 8.09
CA LEU A 422 3.01 29.93 7.73
C LEU A 422 4.31 30.31 8.44
N LYS A 423 5.02 29.29 8.96
CA LYS A 423 6.44 29.37 9.29
C LYS A 423 7.23 28.52 8.31
N VAL A 424 8.08 29.14 7.49
CA VAL A 424 9.02 28.41 6.63
C VAL A 424 10.18 27.94 7.49
N VAL A 425 10.32 26.62 7.66
CA VAL A 425 11.43 26.01 8.41
C VAL A 425 12.28 25.23 7.40
N ARG A 426 13.53 25.66 7.21
CA ARG A 426 14.52 24.88 6.44
C ARG A 426 15.07 23.79 7.34
N VAL A 427 14.63 22.55 7.13
CA VAL A 427 15.20 21.38 7.81
C VAL A 427 16.38 20.88 6.96
N GLN A 428 17.61 21.11 7.42
CA GLN A 428 18.78 20.40 6.90
C GLN A 428 18.81 19.03 7.56
N THR A 429 18.59 17.96 6.79
CA THR A 429 18.96 16.61 7.22
C THR A 429 20.48 16.56 7.32
N LEU A 430 21.01 16.49 8.54
CA LEU A 430 22.38 16.04 8.76
C LEU A 430 22.53 14.64 8.14
N GLN A 431 23.63 14.42 7.42
CA GLN A 431 23.93 13.16 6.75
C GLN A 431 23.66 11.96 7.68
N PRO A 432 23.16 10.83 7.15
CA PRO A 432 23.18 9.60 7.93
C PRO A 432 24.64 9.32 8.30
N VAL A 433 24.91 9.27 9.60
CA VAL A 433 26.17 8.71 10.10
C VAL A 433 26.18 7.27 9.62
N ALA A 434 27.04 7.00 8.64
CA ALA A 434 27.30 5.64 8.18
C ALA A 434 27.79 4.84 9.39
N PHE A 435 26.98 3.89 9.85
CA PHE A 435 27.50 2.82 10.68
C PHE A 435 28.20 1.85 9.71
N SER A 436 29.53 1.89 9.77
CA SER A 436 30.46 0.95 9.12
C SER A 436 30.28 -0.47 9.61
#